data_AF-A0A752CUE8-F1
#
_entry.id   AF-A0A752CUE8-F1
#
_cell.length_a   1.000
_cell.length_b   1.000
_cell.length_c   1.000
_cell.angle_alpha   90.00
_cell.angle_beta   90.00
_cell.angle_gamma   90.00
#
_symmetry.space_group_name_H-M   'P 1'
#
loop_
_entity.id
_entity.type
_entity.pdbx_description
1 polymer ?
#
loop_
_entity_poly.entity_id
_entity_poly.type
_entity_poly.pdbx_seq_one_letter_code
_entity_poly.pdbx_strand_id
1 'polypeptide(L)'
;MAKNDFKPFATGKGANVTSQPDWEALPALLSGFTAGKASSAQVNKALRQASFIAAALAQYTASKSGQDVLDDGDLSGFIAKM
;
A
#
# COMPACT_ATOMS: atom_id res chain seq x y z
N MET A 1 21.11 5.95 6.07
CA MET A 1 19.82 6.31 5.47
C MET A 1 18.77 6.20 6.54
N ALA A 2 17.84 7.16 6.61
CA ALA A 2 16.71 7.09 7.51
C ALA A 2 15.85 5.85 7.22
N LYS A 3 15.33 5.23 8.27
CA LYS A 3 14.51 4.03 8.23
C LYS A 3 13.09 4.35 7.76
N ASN A 4 12.51 3.44 6.99
CA ASN A 4 11.08 3.43 6.64
C ASN A 4 10.51 2.05 6.98
N ASP A 5 9.56 1.99 7.90
CA ASP A 5 8.91 0.73 8.30
C ASP A 5 7.67 0.38 7.48
N PHE A 6 7.07 1.32 6.75
CA PHE A 6 5.93 1.05 5.87
C PHE A 6 6.39 0.25 4.64
N LYS A 7 5.93 -1.00 4.53
CA LYS A 7 6.35 -1.92 3.47
C LYS A 7 5.26 -2.08 2.42
N PRO A 8 5.63 -2.11 1.13
CA PRO A 8 4.69 -2.47 0.09
C PRO A 8 4.35 -3.96 0.19
N PHE A 9 3.07 -4.30 0.07
CA PHE A 9 2.60 -5.68 0.18
C PHE A 9 2.47 -6.34 -1.21
N ALA A 10 2.76 -7.64 -1.26
CA ALA A 10 2.59 -8.49 -2.43
C ALA A 10 3.30 -8.00 -3.71
N THR A 11 4.42 -7.28 -3.67
CA THR A 11 5.10 -6.77 -4.88
C THR A 11 6.06 -7.76 -5.56
N GLY A 12 6.27 -8.93 -4.96
CA GLY A 12 7.18 -9.95 -5.49
C GLY A 12 6.77 -10.52 -6.85
N LYS A 13 7.75 -11.03 -7.59
CA LYS A 13 7.51 -11.78 -8.84
C LYS A 13 6.60 -12.98 -8.55
N GLY A 14 5.54 -13.14 -9.34
CA GLY A 14 4.58 -14.24 -9.18
C GLY A 14 3.62 -14.10 -7.99
N ALA A 15 3.59 -12.94 -7.31
CA ALA A 15 2.61 -12.71 -6.26
C ALA A 15 1.17 -12.84 -6.78
N ASN A 16 0.32 -13.53 -6.01
CA ASN A 16 -1.09 -13.77 -6.33
C ASN A 16 -1.90 -12.46 -6.31
N VAL A 17 -1.91 -11.75 -7.43
CA VAL A 17 -2.53 -10.44 -7.57
C VAL A 17 -3.19 -10.34 -8.94
N THR A 18 -4.44 -9.87 -8.95
CA THR A 18 -5.19 -9.62 -10.20
C THR A 18 -4.40 -8.71 -11.13
N SER A 19 -4.41 -9.03 -12.43
CA SER A 19 -3.73 -8.24 -13.45
C SER A 19 -4.26 -6.80 -13.46
N GLN A 20 -3.50 -5.86 -14.01
CA GLN A 20 -3.98 -4.46 -14.09
C GLN A 20 -5.25 -4.34 -14.95
N PRO A 21 -5.33 -4.92 -16.17
CA PRO A 21 -6.54 -4.84 -16.98
C PRO A 21 -7.77 -5.47 -16.31
N ASP A 22 -7.61 -6.65 -15.69
CA ASP A 22 -8.73 -7.32 -15.02
C ASP A 22 -9.20 -6.56 -13.77
N TRP A 23 -8.29 -5.84 -13.11
CA TRP A 23 -8.62 -4.98 -11.97
C TRP A 23 -9.43 -3.76 -12.39
N GLU A 24 -9.02 -3.08 -13.47
CA GLU A 24 -9.72 -1.90 -14.00
C GLU A 24 -11.10 -2.26 -14.57
N ALA A 25 -11.25 -3.48 -15.11
CA ALA A 25 -12.54 -3.99 -15.57
C ALA A 25 -13.46 -4.47 -14.44
N LEU A 26 -12.97 -4.57 -13.20
CA LEU A 26 -13.73 -5.15 -12.09
C LEU A 26 -14.79 -4.16 -11.58
N PRO A 27 -16.10 -4.51 -11.56
CA PRO A 27 -17.13 -3.63 -11.03
C PRO A 27 -16.93 -3.24 -9.56
N ALA A 28 -16.28 -4.13 -8.79
CA ALA A 28 -15.93 -3.88 -7.38
C ALA A 28 -14.92 -2.74 -7.19
N LEU A 29 -14.26 -2.24 -8.25
CA LEU A 29 -13.47 -1.01 -8.17
C LEU A 29 -14.34 0.20 -7.82
N LEU A 30 -15.61 0.20 -8.27
CA LEU A 30 -16.59 1.25 -7.98
C LEU A 30 -17.42 0.93 -6.73
N SER A 31 -17.91 -0.30 -6.60
CA SER A 31 -18.87 -0.68 -5.54
C SER A 31 -18.24 -1.30 -4.30
N GLY A 32 -16.94 -1.63 -4.34
CA GLY A 32 -16.31 -2.50 -3.35
C GLY A 32 -16.76 -3.95 -3.44
N PHE A 33 -16.15 -4.82 -2.61
CA PHE A 33 -16.67 -6.18 -2.40
C PHE A 33 -17.89 -6.09 -1.48
N THR A 34 -19.02 -6.61 -1.93
CA THR A 34 -20.30 -6.49 -1.20
C THR A 34 -20.56 -7.73 -0.34
N ALA A 35 -21.15 -8.77 -0.93
CA ALA A 35 -21.47 -10.02 -0.26
C ALA A 35 -20.76 -11.20 -0.95
N GLY A 36 -20.46 -12.24 -0.18
CA GLY A 36 -19.74 -13.42 -0.65
C GLY A 36 -18.23 -13.37 -0.37
N LYS A 37 -17.47 -14.26 -1.03
CA LYS A 37 -16.02 -14.38 -0.85
C LYS A 37 -15.29 -13.52 -1.88
N ALA A 38 -14.51 -12.53 -1.42
CA ALA A 38 -13.59 -11.80 -2.29
C ALA A 38 -12.45 -12.72 -2.73
N SER A 39 -12.05 -12.65 -4.01
CA SER A 39 -10.89 -13.39 -4.49
C SER A 39 -9.63 -12.90 -3.79
N SER A 40 -8.80 -13.82 -3.29
CA SER A 40 -7.52 -13.46 -2.66
C SER A 40 -6.62 -12.65 -3.59
N ALA A 41 -6.67 -12.89 -4.90
CA ALA A 41 -5.93 -12.11 -5.90
C ALA A 41 -6.42 -10.65 -5.96
N GLN A 42 -7.73 -10.41 -5.83
CA GLN A 42 -8.33 -9.08 -5.87
C GLN A 42 -8.08 -8.33 -4.55
N VAL A 43 -8.18 -9.02 -3.40
CA VAL A 43 -7.82 -8.46 -2.10
C VAL A 43 -6.34 -8.08 -2.06
N ASN A 44 -5.46 -8.96 -2.52
CA ASN A 44 -4.03 -8.65 -2.61
C ASN A 44 -3.75 -7.49 -3.57
N LYS A 45 -4.55 -7.31 -4.64
CA LYS A 45 -4.43 -6.16 -5.55
C LYS A 45 -4.76 -4.84 -4.83
N ALA A 46 -5.88 -4.79 -4.11
CA ALA A 46 -6.28 -3.62 -3.34
C ALA A 46 -5.24 -3.26 -2.27
N LEU A 47 -4.79 -4.26 -1.48
CA LEU A 47 -3.75 -4.09 -0.47
C LEU A 47 -2.43 -3.64 -1.08
N ARG A 48 -2.02 -4.21 -2.22
CA ARG A 48 -0.82 -3.80 -2.95
C ARG A 48 -0.91 -2.32 -3.35
N GLN A 49 -2.01 -1.86 -3.94
CA GLN A 49 -2.13 -0.46 -4.36
C GLN A 49 -2.03 0.51 -3.17
N ALA A 50 -2.73 0.23 -2.07
CA ALA A 50 -2.69 1.06 -0.87
C ALA A 50 -1.29 1.08 -0.21
N SER A 51 -0.73 -0.11 0.07
CA SER A 51 0.56 -0.24 0.75
C SER A 51 1.73 0.26 -0.11
N PHE A 52 1.65 0.13 -1.44
CA PHE A 52 2.70 0.61 -2.34
C PHE A 52 2.85 2.13 -2.27
N ILE A 53 1.74 2.87 -2.35
CA ILE A 53 1.77 4.34 -2.24
C ILE A 53 2.17 4.78 -0.84
N ALA A 54 1.65 4.13 0.21
CA ALA A 54 2.05 4.44 1.59
C ALA A 54 3.56 4.26 1.82
N ALA A 55 4.13 3.13 1.38
CA ALA A 55 5.56 2.87 1.50
C ALA A 55 6.40 3.87 0.69
N ALA A 56 5.93 4.27 -0.50
CA ALA A 56 6.63 5.27 -1.33
C ALA A 56 6.64 6.66 -0.66
N LEU A 57 5.51 7.10 -0.10
CA LEU A 57 5.41 8.37 0.63
C LEU A 57 6.26 8.36 1.90
N ALA A 58 6.23 7.28 2.67
CA ALA A 58 7.06 7.12 3.86
C ALA A 58 8.56 7.13 3.50
N GLN A 59 8.96 6.46 2.41
CA GLN A 59 10.34 6.49 1.95
C GLN A 59 10.76 7.89 1.48
N TYR A 60 9.89 8.59 0.76
CA TYR A 60 10.15 9.97 0.35
C TYR A 60 10.36 10.88 1.58
N THR A 61 9.46 10.79 2.56
CA THR A 61 9.50 11.55 3.81
C THR A 61 10.79 11.29 4.59
N ALA A 62 11.17 10.01 4.75
CA ALA A 62 12.43 9.63 5.39
C ALA A 62 13.66 10.19 4.66
N SER A 63 13.65 10.12 3.33
CA SER A 63 14.74 10.65 2.50
C SER A 63 14.84 12.18 2.54
N LYS A 64 13.71 12.90 2.68
CA LYS A 64 13.67 14.37 2.71
C LYS A 64 13.99 14.96 4.08
N SER A 65 13.41 14.39 5.13
CA SER A 65 13.64 14.85 6.50
C SER A 65 14.97 14.39 7.09
N GLY A 66 15.53 13.30 6.57
CA GLY A 66 16.67 12.62 7.19
C GLY A 66 16.31 11.92 8.51
N GLN A 67 15.01 11.81 8.83
CA GLN A 67 14.49 11.21 10.06
C GLN A 67 13.76 9.90 9.78
N ASP A 68 13.76 9.00 10.76
CA ASP A 68 13.08 7.73 10.65
C ASP A 68 11.56 7.91 10.59
N VAL A 69 10.93 7.09 9.74
CA VAL A 69 9.49 6.97 9.58
C VAL A 69 9.09 5.57 10.03
N LEU A 70 8.60 5.47 11.27
CA LEU A 70 8.31 4.22 11.97
C LEU A 70 6.81 3.88 11.90
N ASP A 71 6.49 2.59 11.96
CA ASP A 71 5.11 2.09 12.10
C ASP A 71 4.79 1.93 13.59
N ASP A 72 4.65 3.05 14.29
CA ASP A 72 4.45 3.14 15.76
C ASP A 72 3.12 3.81 16.15
N GLY A 73 2.31 4.17 15.16
CA GLY A 73 1.02 4.83 15.36
C GLY A 73 1.09 6.35 15.61
N ASP A 74 2.28 6.97 15.60
CA ASP A 74 2.41 8.44 15.75
C ASP A 74 2.15 9.18 14.43
N LEU A 75 0.87 9.37 14.10
CA LEU A 75 0.44 10.10 12.92
C LEU A 75 0.94 11.56 12.92
N SER A 76 0.97 12.22 14.09
CA SER A 76 1.40 13.62 14.18
C SER A 76 2.90 13.75 13.90
N GLY A 77 3.70 12.83 14.45
CA GLY A 77 5.12 12.73 14.17
C GLY A 77 5.45 12.27 12.75
N PHE A 78 4.56 11.54 12.07
CA PHE A 78 4.68 11.30 10.63
C PHE A 78 4.51 12.60 9.84
N ILE A 79 3.42 13.34 10.10
CA ILE A 79 3.09 14.58 9.38
C ILE A 79 4.17 15.64 9.59
N ALA A 80 4.74 15.75 10.79
CA ALA A 80 5.80 16.72 11.08
C ALA A 80 7.11 16.49 10.28
N LYS A 81 7.31 15.28 9.73
CA LYS A 81 8.48 14.92 8.92
C LYS A 81 8.28 15.14 7.42
N MET A 82 7.03 15.30 6.95
CA MET A 82 6.70 15.51 5.53
C MET A 82 7.11 16.89 5.04
#